data_AF-A0A3Q3B6J5-F1
#
_entry.id   AF-A0A3Q3B6J5-F1
#
_cell.length_a   1.000
_cell.length_b   1.000
_cell.length_c   1.000
_cell.angle_alpha   90.00
_cell.angle_beta   90.00
_cell.angle_gamma   90.00
#
_symmetry.space_group_name_H-M   'P 1'
#
loop_
_entity.id
_entity.type
_entity.pdbx_description
1 polymer ?
#
loop_
_entity_poly.entity_id
_entity_poly.type
_entity_poly.pdbx_seq_one_letter_code
_entity_poly.pdbx_strand_id
1 'polypeptide(L)'
;MAYKRFGKASGFGCICLLTVRRSPLIFFRCVEMQRNSSRLTRQLWEKWLTFLNHLQDDPRVAQLMRTRLGQHLSGRPFLALTLLLFSAMAALPVGLFLMFALVTIVISAVGFVFFEVFLLLVGGLTLLSVLSGIALFSLLVSVIVSTLLFTIPNLLKHYYPRQTKEKQREDETPAPKEAQ
;
A
#
# COMPACT_ATOMS: atom_id res chain seq x y z
N MET A 1 -49.69 -47.71 -23.89
CA MET A 1 -48.27 -47.88 -24.29
C MET A 1 -47.43 -46.80 -23.61
N ALA A 2 -46.36 -47.22 -22.89
CA ALA A 2 -45.10 -46.52 -22.51
C ALA A 2 -45.14 -45.07 -21.92
N TYR A 3 -44.39 -44.63 -20.88
CA TYR A 3 -43.37 -45.15 -19.94
C TYR A 3 -43.21 -44.06 -18.83
N LYS A 4 -43.61 -44.27 -17.57
CA LYS A 4 -42.84 -44.55 -16.33
C LYS A 4 -41.48 -43.82 -16.05
N ARG A 5 -41.47 -42.98 -14.98
CA ARG A 5 -40.45 -42.72 -13.89
C ARG A 5 -40.13 -41.22 -13.68
N PHE A 6 -40.41 -40.53 -12.56
CA PHE A 6 -40.13 -40.67 -11.11
C PHE A 6 -38.77 -40.13 -10.64
N GLY A 7 -38.80 -39.19 -9.67
CA GLY A 7 -37.70 -38.86 -8.73
C GLY A 7 -37.15 -37.43 -8.88
N LYS A 8 -37.53 -36.42 -8.09
CA LYS A 8 -37.33 -36.13 -6.65
C LYS A 8 -36.07 -35.27 -6.38
N ALA A 9 -36.36 -34.01 -5.99
CA ALA A 9 -35.62 -32.99 -5.25
C ALA A 9 -34.10 -33.14 -4.97
N SER A 10 -33.34 -32.08 -5.26
CA SER A 10 -32.31 -31.56 -4.34
C SER A 10 -31.93 -30.11 -4.70
N GLY A 11 -32.22 -29.19 -3.78
CA GLY A 11 -32.03 -27.76 -3.96
C GLY A 11 -30.58 -27.34 -3.94
N PHE A 12 -30.06 -26.87 -5.08
CA PHE A 12 -28.81 -26.09 -5.16
C PHE A 12 -28.81 -25.11 -6.36
N GLY A 13 -29.99 -24.84 -6.94
CA GLY A 13 -30.12 -24.02 -8.15
C GLY A 13 -30.57 -22.57 -7.92
N CYS A 14 -30.88 -22.16 -6.68
CA CYS A 14 -31.55 -20.88 -6.42
C CYS A 14 -30.63 -19.70 -6.09
N ILE A 15 -29.32 -19.90 -5.89
CA ILE A 15 -28.43 -18.79 -5.47
C ILE A 15 -27.85 -18.03 -6.68
N CYS A 16 -27.69 -18.67 -7.84
CA CYS A 16 -27.26 -17.98 -9.07
C CYS A 16 -28.35 -17.10 -9.71
N LEU A 17 -29.62 -17.29 -9.33
CA LEU A 17 -30.75 -16.63 -10.00
C LEU A 17 -31.04 -15.21 -9.48
N LEU A 18 -30.50 -14.82 -8.31
CA LEU A 18 -30.90 -13.58 -7.64
C LEU A 18 -30.01 -12.36 -7.91
N THR A 19 -28.83 -12.53 -8.51
CA THR A 19 -27.97 -11.40 -8.93
C THR A 19 -27.97 -11.20 -10.46
N VAL A 20 -28.88 -11.88 -11.19
CA VAL A 20 -29.08 -11.73 -12.64
C VAL A 20 -30.34 -10.90 -12.90
N ARG A 21 -30.40 -9.66 -12.41
CA ARG A 21 -31.53 -8.78 -12.76
C ARG A 21 -31.20 -7.31 -13.02
N ARG A 22 -29.93 -6.94 -13.28
CA ARG A 22 -29.65 -5.52 -13.53
C ARG A 22 -28.61 -5.13 -14.58
N SER A 23 -27.98 -6.04 -15.33
CA SER A 23 -27.11 -5.62 -16.45
C SER A 23 -26.83 -6.77 -17.44
N PRO A 24 -27.29 -6.70 -18.70
CA PRO A 24 -26.99 -7.71 -19.72
C PRO A 24 -25.54 -7.65 -20.24
N LEU A 25 -24.76 -6.59 -19.97
CA LEU A 25 -23.38 -6.47 -20.47
C LEU A 25 -22.34 -7.27 -19.64
N ILE A 26 -22.59 -7.53 -18.35
CA ILE A 26 -21.61 -8.23 -17.49
C ILE A 26 -21.68 -9.75 -17.69
N PHE A 27 -22.87 -10.28 -18.00
CA PHE A 27 -23.09 -11.71 -18.28
C PHE A 27 -22.28 -12.19 -19.50
N PHE A 28 -22.20 -11.36 -20.55
CA PHE A 28 -21.43 -11.69 -21.75
C PHE A 28 -19.92 -11.68 -21.49
N ARG A 29 -19.42 -10.72 -20.68
CA ARG A 29 -18.01 -10.67 -20.29
C ARG A 29 -17.59 -11.87 -19.43
N CYS A 30 -18.46 -12.35 -18.54
CA CYS A 30 -18.16 -13.49 -17.66
C CYS A 30 -18.10 -14.82 -18.46
N VAL A 31 -19.00 -15.03 -19.41
CA VAL A 31 -18.96 -16.18 -20.34
C VAL A 31 -17.73 -16.14 -21.25
N GLU A 32 -17.35 -14.97 -21.77
CA GLU A 32 -16.16 -14.81 -22.62
C GLU A 32 -14.86 -15.04 -21.80
N MET A 33 -14.79 -14.53 -20.57
CA MET A 33 -13.65 -14.72 -19.67
C MET A 33 -13.50 -16.19 -19.25
N GLN A 34 -14.60 -16.93 -19.04
CA GLN A 34 -14.57 -18.36 -18.72
C GLN A 34 -14.10 -19.22 -19.92
N ARG A 35 -14.38 -18.79 -21.16
CA ARG A 35 -13.89 -19.45 -22.39
C ARG A 35 -12.37 -19.29 -22.58
N ASN A 36 -11.78 -18.17 -22.17
CA ASN A 36 -10.33 -17.98 -22.26
C ASN A 36 -9.60 -18.55 -21.02
N SER A 37 -10.21 -18.40 -19.83
CA SER A 37 -9.74 -19.02 -18.59
C SER A 37 -9.73 -20.55 -18.70
N SER A 38 -10.68 -21.17 -19.39
CA SER A 38 -10.66 -22.62 -19.68
C SER A 38 -9.51 -23.06 -20.58
N ARG A 39 -9.03 -22.22 -21.51
CA ARG A 39 -7.83 -22.54 -22.31
C ARG A 39 -6.55 -22.42 -21.50
N LEU A 40 -6.42 -21.37 -20.70
CA LEU A 40 -5.26 -21.18 -19.81
C LEU A 40 -5.24 -22.22 -18.68
N THR A 41 -6.38 -22.52 -18.06
CA THR A 41 -6.49 -23.61 -17.09
C THR A 41 -6.27 -24.95 -17.75
N ARG A 42 -6.72 -25.21 -18.98
CA ARG A 42 -6.33 -26.44 -19.71
C ARG A 42 -4.83 -26.52 -19.94
N GLN A 43 -4.17 -25.44 -20.37
CA GLN A 43 -2.72 -25.44 -20.56
C GLN A 43 -1.95 -25.61 -19.25
N LEU A 44 -2.39 -24.95 -18.18
CA LEU A 44 -1.84 -25.17 -16.85
C LEU A 44 -2.12 -26.60 -16.38
N TRP A 45 -3.29 -27.16 -16.68
CA TRP A 45 -3.69 -28.51 -16.32
C TRP A 45 -2.85 -29.56 -17.03
N GLU A 46 -2.56 -29.41 -18.32
CA GLU A 46 -1.64 -30.29 -19.06
C GLU A 46 -0.22 -30.23 -18.50
N LYS A 47 0.27 -29.02 -18.16
CA LYS A 47 1.58 -28.85 -17.49
C LYS A 47 1.58 -29.44 -16.07
N TRP A 48 0.48 -29.32 -15.35
CA TRP A 48 0.33 -29.92 -14.03
C TRP A 48 0.23 -31.44 -14.10
N LEU A 49 -0.48 -31.98 -15.09
CA LEU A 49 -0.61 -33.42 -15.32
C LEU A 49 0.76 -34.03 -15.64
N THR A 50 1.55 -33.36 -16.46
CA THR A 50 2.92 -33.81 -16.79
C THR A 50 3.84 -33.77 -15.57
N PHE A 51 3.75 -32.73 -14.73
CA PHE A 51 4.46 -32.70 -13.44
C PHE A 51 3.97 -33.77 -12.46
N LEU A 52 2.66 -34.00 -12.36
CA LEU A 52 2.08 -35.04 -11.52
C LEU A 52 2.50 -36.44 -11.96
N ASN A 53 2.47 -36.71 -13.27
CA ASN A 53 2.95 -37.97 -13.83
C ASN A 53 4.43 -38.19 -13.51
N HIS A 54 5.25 -37.14 -13.60
CA HIS A 54 6.67 -37.21 -13.24
C HIS A 54 6.90 -37.48 -11.74
N LEU A 55 6.10 -36.85 -10.86
CA LEU A 55 6.14 -37.10 -9.42
C LEU A 55 5.58 -38.47 -9.03
N GLN A 56 4.63 -39.00 -9.80
CA GLN A 56 4.04 -40.32 -9.58
C GLN A 56 4.97 -41.46 -10.02
N ASP A 57 5.87 -41.19 -10.96
CA ASP A 57 6.97 -42.08 -11.37
C ASP A 57 8.11 -42.15 -10.32
N ASP A 58 8.14 -41.23 -9.35
CA ASP A 58 9.11 -41.29 -8.26
C ASP A 58 8.80 -42.51 -7.36
N PRO A 59 9.76 -43.45 -7.20
CA PRO A 59 9.54 -44.68 -6.44
C PRO A 59 9.13 -44.43 -4.99
N ARG A 60 9.45 -43.26 -4.40
CA ARG A 60 9.01 -42.91 -3.04
C ARG A 60 7.52 -42.56 -2.97
N VAL A 61 6.99 -41.85 -3.96
CA VAL A 61 5.57 -41.43 -4.01
C VAL A 61 4.70 -42.62 -4.38
N ALA A 62 5.15 -43.46 -5.31
CA ALA A 62 4.51 -44.72 -5.65
C ALA A 62 4.42 -45.68 -4.45
N GLN A 63 5.46 -45.74 -3.61
CA GLN A 63 5.43 -46.51 -2.35
C GLN A 63 4.44 -45.93 -1.33
N LEU A 64 4.37 -44.60 -1.18
CA LEU A 64 3.43 -43.92 -0.28
C LEU A 64 1.96 -44.13 -0.68
N MET A 65 1.65 -44.06 -1.97
CA MET A 65 0.33 -44.39 -2.50
C MET A 65 0.00 -45.88 -2.33
N ARG A 66 0.96 -46.78 -2.56
CA ARG A 66 0.75 -48.23 -2.41
C ARG A 66 0.61 -48.70 -0.95
N THR A 67 1.20 -48.01 0.02
CA THR A 67 1.28 -48.54 1.41
C THR A 67 0.45 -47.78 2.45
N ARG A 68 0.10 -46.49 2.25
CA ARG A 68 -0.68 -45.73 3.26
C ARG A 68 -2.01 -45.17 2.77
N LEU A 69 -2.06 -44.57 1.59
CA LEU A 69 -3.31 -44.03 1.03
C LEU A 69 -4.16 -45.14 0.39
N GLY A 70 -3.54 -46.05 -0.38
CA GLY A 70 -4.24 -47.15 -1.06
C GLY A 70 -4.84 -48.19 -0.10
N GLN A 71 -4.18 -48.47 1.02
CA GLN A 71 -4.65 -49.47 2.00
C GLN A 71 -5.79 -48.92 2.89
N HIS A 72 -5.85 -47.60 3.08
CA HIS A 72 -6.97 -46.92 3.74
C HIS A 72 -8.21 -46.80 2.83
N LEU A 73 -8.02 -46.60 1.53
CA LEU A 73 -9.10 -46.54 0.55
C LEU A 73 -9.65 -47.93 0.16
N SER A 74 -8.80 -48.94 0.02
CA SER A 74 -9.22 -50.29 -0.42
C SER A 74 -9.95 -51.08 0.67
N GLY A 75 -9.77 -50.74 1.94
CA GLY A 75 -10.44 -51.43 3.06
C GLY A 75 -11.84 -50.90 3.38
N ARG A 76 -12.09 -49.59 3.19
CA ARG A 76 -13.37 -48.93 3.55
C ARG A 76 -13.65 -47.70 2.66
N PRO A 77 -14.20 -47.87 1.44
CA PRO A 77 -14.54 -46.75 0.55
C PRO A 77 -15.48 -45.71 1.19
N PHE A 78 -16.27 -46.13 2.18
CA PHE A 78 -17.20 -45.26 2.93
C PHE A 78 -16.51 -44.23 3.84
N LEU A 79 -15.34 -44.56 4.40
CA LEU A 79 -14.58 -43.63 5.24
C LEU A 79 -13.93 -42.54 4.40
N ALA A 80 -13.33 -42.92 3.27
CA ALA A 80 -12.76 -41.96 2.33
C ALA A 80 -13.84 -41.02 1.78
N LEU A 81 -15.02 -41.56 1.44
CA LEU A 81 -16.14 -40.77 0.94
C LEU A 81 -16.68 -39.79 2.00
N THR A 82 -16.80 -40.24 3.26
CA THR A 82 -17.23 -39.38 4.37
C THR A 82 -16.22 -38.28 4.66
N LEU A 83 -14.91 -38.58 4.68
CA LEU A 83 -13.87 -37.57 4.87
C LEU A 83 -13.82 -36.55 3.72
N LEU A 84 -14.00 -37.01 2.48
CA LEU A 84 -14.04 -36.14 1.31
C LEU A 84 -15.29 -35.25 1.32
N LEU A 85 -16.44 -35.79 1.70
CA LEU A 85 -17.68 -35.01 1.84
C LEU A 85 -17.62 -34.04 3.03
N PHE A 86 -17.02 -34.45 4.14
CA PHE A 86 -16.81 -33.60 5.32
C PHE A 86 -15.83 -32.47 5.00
N SER A 87 -14.76 -32.76 4.27
CA SER A 87 -13.83 -31.76 3.76
C SER A 87 -14.50 -30.83 2.75
N ALA A 88 -15.30 -31.33 1.81
CA ALA A 88 -16.03 -30.49 0.86
C ALA A 88 -17.06 -29.59 1.57
N MET A 89 -17.79 -30.13 2.55
CA MET A 89 -18.77 -29.39 3.35
C MET A 89 -18.13 -28.41 4.34
N ALA A 90 -16.91 -28.67 4.82
CA ALA A 90 -16.14 -27.75 5.66
C ALA A 90 -15.40 -26.70 4.82
N ALA A 91 -14.92 -27.06 3.63
CA ALA A 91 -14.22 -26.17 2.72
C ALA A 91 -15.14 -25.11 2.12
N LEU A 92 -16.44 -25.39 1.94
CA LEU A 92 -17.41 -24.38 1.49
C LEU A 92 -17.52 -23.17 2.44
N PRO A 93 -17.86 -23.34 3.74
CA PRO A 93 -17.96 -22.23 4.69
C PRO A 93 -16.59 -21.60 4.97
N VAL A 94 -15.53 -22.41 5.08
CA VAL A 94 -14.17 -21.90 5.35
C VAL A 94 -13.61 -21.13 4.16
N GLY A 95 -13.84 -21.61 2.94
CA GLY A 95 -13.39 -20.95 1.71
C GLY A 95 -14.08 -19.62 1.47
N LEU A 96 -15.39 -19.55 1.70
CA LEU A 96 -16.13 -18.28 1.63
C LEU A 96 -15.66 -17.28 2.68
N PHE A 97 -15.44 -17.75 3.91
CA PHE A 97 -14.89 -16.91 4.98
C PHE A 97 -13.48 -16.40 4.63
N LEU A 98 -12.62 -17.26 4.11
CA LEU A 98 -11.25 -16.89 3.76
C LEU A 98 -11.20 -15.92 2.57
N MET A 99 -12.04 -16.13 1.54
CA MET A 99 -12.16 -15.19 0.42
C MET A 99 -12.67 -13.82 0.88
N PHE A 100 -13.67 -13.80 1.75
CA PHE A 100 -14.19 -12.56 2.32
C PHE A 100 -13.14 -11.84 3.17
N ALA A 101 -12.44 -12.57 4.03
CA ALA A 101 -11.35 -12.05 4.84
C ALA A 101 -10.22 -11.50 3.95
N LEU A 102 -9.82 -12.24 2.91
CA LEU A 102 -8.79 -11.80 1.97
C LEU A 102 -9.18 -10.52 1.24
N VAL A 103 -10.40 -10.43 0.70
CA VAL A 103 -10.89 -9.21 0.04
C VAL A 103 -10.92 -8.04 1.02
N THR A 104 -11.36 -8.28 2.25
CA THR A 104 -11.40 -7.24 3.29
C THR A 104 -10.00 -6.76 3.66
N ILE A 105 -9.04 -7.68 3.81
CA ILE A 105 -7.63 -7.35 4.07
C ILE A 105 -7.04 -6.54 2.92
N VAL A 106 -7.31 -6.93 1.67
CA VAL A 106 -6.82 -6.19 0.49
C VAL A 106 -7.41 -4.78 0.44
N ILE A 107 -8.72 -4.63 0.64
CA ILE A 107 -9.37 -3.31 0.65
C ILE A 107 -8.81 -2.45 1.80
N SER A 108 -8.65 -3.04 2.98
CA SER A 108 -8.08 -2.37 4.16
C SER A 108 -6.63 -1.94 3.92
N ALA A 109 -5.79 -2.82 3.37
CA ALA A 109 -4.40 -2.53 3.06
C ALA A 109 -4.27 -1.43 2.01
N VAL A 110 -5.05 -1.51 0.93
CA VAL A 110 -5.07 -0.47 -0.11
C VAL A 110 -5.53 0.87 0.48
N GLY A 111 -6.60 0.87 1.27
CA GLY A 111 -7.09 2.07 1.96
C GLY A 111 -6.06 2.66 2.92
N PHE A 112 -5.37 1.82 3.68
CA PHE A 112 -4.30 2.22 4.60
C PHE A 112 -3.13 2.87 3.85
N VAL A 113 -2.66 2.26 2.75
CA VAL A 113 -1.57 2.82 1.93
C VAL A 113 -1.96 4.19 1.36
N PHE A 114 -3.19 4.34 0.85
CA PHE A 114 -3.67 5.65 0.39
C PHE A 114 -3.69 6.70 1.50
N PHE A 115 -4.18 6.31 2.68
CA PHE A 115 -4.24 7.20 3.84
C PHE A 115 -2.85 7.58 4.35
N GLU A 116 -1.92 6.64 4.38
CA GLU A 116 -0.53 6.87 4.77
C GLU A 116 0.16 7.85 3.83
N VAL A 117 0.05 7.66 2.51
CA VAL A 117 0.62 8.57 1.52
C VAL A 117 -0.01 9.96 1.61
N PHE A 118 -1.33 10.04 1.79
CA PHE A 118 -2.03 11.32 1.99
C PHE A 118 -1.55 12.04 3.25
N LEU A 119 -1.48 11.34 4.39
CA LEU A 119 -0.98 11.89 5.64
C LEU A 119 0.49 12.31 5.54
N LEU A 120 1.34 11.53 4.85
CA LEU A 120 2.73 11.87 4.61
C LEU A 120 2.85 13.12 3.74
N LEU A 121 2.00 13.28 2.72
CA LEU A 121 1.97 14.49 1.89
C LEU A 121 1.50 15.70 2.69
N VAL A 122 0.38 15.60 3.42
CA VAL A 122 -0.15 16.71 4.22
C VAL A 122 0.81 17.09 5.35
N GLY A 123 1.32 16.09 6.08
CA GLY A 123 2.32 16.27 7.11
C GLY A 123 3.62 16.84 6.55
N GLY A 124 4.09 16.33 5.42
CA GLY A 124 5.27 16.80 4.70
C GLY A 124 5.11 18.25 4.24
N LEU A 125 4.02 18.60 3.57
CA LEU A 125 3.70 19.97 3.16
C LEU A 125 3.63 20.91 4.38
N THR A 126 3.04 20.45 5.48
CA THR A 126 2.98 21.24 6.73
C THR A 126 4.38 21.46 7.31
N LEU A 127 5.21 20.42 7.36
CA LEU A 127 6.59 20.49 7.87
C LEU A 127 7.47 21.37 6.98
N LEU A 128 7.44 21.17 5.66
CA LEU A 128 8.12 22.01 4.68
C LEU A 128 7.65 23.45 4.77
N SER A 129 6.34 23.68 4.91
CA SER A 129 5.76 25.02 5.07
C SER A 129 6.27 25.69 6.34
N VAL A 130 6.25 25.00 7.48
CA VAL A 130 6.74 25.54 8.76
C VAL A 130 8.26 25.77 8.71
N LEU A 131 9.05 24.82 8.21
CA LEU A 131 10.49 24.99 8.05
C LEU A 131 10.81 26.17 7.12
N SER A 132 10.13 26.25 5.98
CA SER A 132 10.28 27.34 5.03
C SER A 132 9.88 28.67 5.66
N GLY A 133 8.78 28.72 6.40
CA GLY A 133 8.33 29.90 7.13
C GLY A 133 9.36 30.37 8.16
N ILE A 134 9.90 29.46 8.96
CA ILE A 134 10.95 29.78 9.95
C ILE A 134 12.24 30.23 9.24
N ALA A 135 12.63 29.58 8.15
CA ALA A 135 13.83 29.93 7.39
C ALA A 135 13.71 31.33 6.76
N LEU A 136 12.58 31.63 6.11
CA LEU A 136 12.32 32.95 5.53
C LEU A 136 12.23 34.02 6.61
N PHE A 137 11.57 33.73 7.72
CA PHE A 137 11.48 34.65 8.85
C PHE A 137 12.87 34.94 9.44
N SER A 138 13.69 33.90 9.62
CA SER A 138 15.08 34.03 10.08
C SER A 138 15.91 34.87 9.12
N LEU A 139 15.80 34.62 7.81
CA LEU A 139 16.50 35.40 6.79
C LEU A 139 16.04 36.87 6.79
N LEU A 140 14.74 37.11 6.87
CA LEU A 140 14.17 38.46 6.92
C LEU A 140 14.71 39.24 8.13
N VAL A 141 14.68 38.65 9.32
CA VAL A 141 15.22 39.27 10.53
C VAL A 141 16.72 39.50 10.39
N SER A 142 17.47 38.53 9.85
CA SER A 142 18.91 38.65 9.60
C SER A 142 19.23 39.81 8.64
N VAL A 143 18.47 39.95 7.55
CA VAL A 143 18.63 41.05 6.58
C VAL A 143 18.30 42.40 7.20
N ILE A 144 17.19 42.49 7.95
CA ILE A 144 16.81 43.73 8.64
C ILE A 144 17.92 44.14 9.62
N VAL A 145 18.38 43.21 10.48
CA VAL A 145 19.44 43.48 11.44
C VAL A 145 20.74 43.86 10.73
N SER A 146 21.13 43.14 9.68
CA SER A 146 22.34 43.45 8.90
C SER A 146 22.27 44.83 8.24
N THR A 147 21.11 45.18 7.67
CA THR A 147 20.87 46.49 7.07
C THR A 147 20.91 47.59 8.12
N LEU A 148 20.31 47.39 9.29
CA LEU A 148 20.37 48.33 10.40
C LEU A 148 21.80 48.47 10.94
N LEU A 149 22.52 47.37 11.13
CA LEU A 149 23.90 47.36 11.61
C LEU A 149 24.87 48.03 10.63
N PHE A 150 24.61 47.99 9.32
CA PHE A 150 25.43 48.71 8.34
C PHE A 150 24.99 50.17 8.18
N THR A 151 23.69 50.43 8.18
CA THR A 151 23.12 51.76 7.93
C THR A 151 23.34 52.70 9.10
N ILE A 152 23.18 52.25 10.35
CA ILE A 152 23.40 53.07 11.56
C ILE A 152 24.81 53.66 11.62
N PRO A 153 25.92 52.89 11.54
CA PRO A 153 27.25 53.47 11.58
C PRO A 153 27.57 54.29 10.33
N ASN A 154 26.99 53.97 9.17
CA ASN A 154 27.18 54.76 7.96
C ASN A 154 26.49 56.14 8.05
N LEU A 155 25.26 56.18 8.56
CA LEU A 155 24.53 57.43 8.87
C LEU A 155 25.21 58.21 10.00
N LEU A 156 25.66 57.53 11.05
CA LEU A 156 26.38 58.17 12.16
C LEU A 156 27.71 58.76 11.67
N LYS A 157 28.46 58.05 10.83
CA LYS A 157 29.71 58.56 10.21
C LYS A 157 29.44 59.78 9.33
N HIS A 158 28.30 59.82 8.64
CA HIS A 158 27.90 60.98 7.83
C HIS A 158 27.39 62.17 8.67
N TYR A 159 26.83 61.92 9.86
CA TYR A 159 26.32 62.95 10.77
C TYR A 159 27.38 63.46 11.77
N TYR A 160 28.41 62.65 12.07
CA TYR A 160 29.51 63.00 12.96
C TYR A 160 30.71 63.78 12.33
N PRO A 161 30.76 64.25 11.07
CA PRO A 161 31.88 65.06 10.60
C PRO A 161 31.89 66.47 11.23
N ARG A 162 30.86 66.84 12.01
CA ARG A 162 30.80 68.11 12.74
C ARG A 162 31.60 68.10 14.05
N GLN A 163 31.68 66.95 14.74
CA GLN A 163 32.32 66.82 16.05
C GLN A 163 33.84 66.60 15.95
N THR A 164 34.34 65.98 14.87
CA THR A 164 35.79 65.79 14.66
C THR A 164 36.50 67.08 14.23
N LYS A 165 35.78 68.04 13.62
CA LYS A 165 36.33 69.37 13.30
C LYS A 165 36.34 70.33 14.49
N GLU A 166 35.46 70.13 15.47
CA GLU A 166 35.42 70.96 16.68
C GLU A 166 36.53 70.56 17.66
N LYS A 167 36.79 69.25 17.82
CA LYS A 167 37.84 68.73 18.71
C LYS A 167 39.28 69.01 18.25
N GLN A 168 39.48 69.34 16.98
CA GLN A 168 40.81 69.69 16.43
C GLN A 168 41.15 71.18 16.61
N ARG A 169 40.19 72.03 17.00
CA ARG A 169 40.41 73.48 17.21
C ARG A 169 40.69 73.85 18.67
N GLU A 170 40.48 72.92 19.60
CA GLU A 170 40.67 73.12 21.05
C GLU A 170 42.02 72.55 21.56
N ASP A 171 42.74 71.76 20.74
CA ASP A 171 44.07 71.21 21.05
C ASP A 171 45.23 72.12 20.58
N GLU A 172 44.94 73.20 19.85
CA GLU A 172 45.94 74.15 19.32
C GLU A 172 46.12 75.41 20.17
N THR A 173 45.96 75.32 21.51
CA THR A 173 46.46 76.38 22.40
C THR A 173 47.63 75.86 23.23
N PRO A 174 48.89 76.09 22.81
CA PRO A 174 50.03 76.01 23.69
C PRO A 174 50.34 77.40 24.26
N ALA A 175 50.08 77.59 25.54
CA ALA A 175 50.84 78.51 26.39
C ALA A 175 51.28 77.72 27.64
N PRO A 176 52.41 78.01 28.31
CA PRO A 176 53.43 79.04 28.10
C PRO A 176 54.85 78.44 27.95
N LYS A 177 55.83 79.24 27.51
CA LYS A 177 57.25 78.95 27.80
C LYS A 177 57.91 80.17 28.42
N GLU A 178 58.56 79.90 29.52
CA GLU A 178 59.13 80.82 30.50
C GLU A 178 60.47 81.42 30.04
N ALA A 179 60.83 82.49 30.75
CA ALA A 179 62.17 82.89 31.16
C ALA A 179 63.27 83.04 30.08
N GLN A 180 63.58 84.29 29.75
CA GLN A 180 64.94 84.82 29.91
C GLN A 180 64.92 86.34 30.08
#